data_AF-A0A1Q9NCB3-F1
#
_entry.id   AF-A0A1Q9NCB3-F1
#
_cell.length_a   1.000
_cell.length_b   1.000
_cell.length_c   1.000
_cell.angle_alpha   90.00
_cell.angle_beta   90.00
_cell.angle_gamma   90.00
#
_symmetry.space_group_name_H-M   'P 1'
#
loop_
_entity.id
_entity.type
_entity.pdbx_description
1 polymer ?
#
loop_
_entity_poly.entity_id
_entity_poly.type
_entity_poly.pdbx_seq_one_letter_code
_entity_poly.pdbx_strand_id
1 'polypeptide(L)'
;MKEEITPSEEELLTAIGETVNYSLGGHYSKQEISKRLSPNTKNNPKRMKRIDRAYTKLRTKQLIQKHPSEEMTYGLTRNGLNYLRELKKGNVK
;
A
#
# COMPACT_ATOMS: atom_id res chain seq x y z
N MET A 1 -16.15 10.81 8.52
CA MET A 1 -14.81 11.44 8.50
C MET A 1 -13.94 10.61 7.56
N LYS A 2 -13.34 11.19 6.50
CA LYS A 2 -12.29 10.50 5.75
C LYS A 2 -11.12 10.34 6.73
N GLU A 3 -10.84 9.14 7.20
CA GLU A 3 -9.68 8.92 8.08
C GLU A 3 -8.42 9.30 7.33
N GLU A 4 -7.69 10.28 7.85
CA GLU A 4 -6.49 10.82 7.21
C GLU A 4 -5.44 9.70 7.09
N ILE A 5 -4.98 9.46 5.86
CA ILE A 5 -3.91 8.50 5.58
C ILE A 5 -2.58 9.23 5.77
N THR A 6 -1.67 8.60 6.51
CA THR A 6 -0.33 9.20 6.72
C THR A 6 0.53 9.08 5.46
N PRO A 7 1.55 9.93 5.26
CA PRO A 7 2.43 9.83 4.08
C PRO A 7 3.05 8.44 3.88
N SER A 8 3.36 7.71 4.96
CA SER A 8 3.88 6.34 4.87
C SER A 8 2.82 5.32 4.48
N GLU A 9 1.57 5.51 4.89
CA GLU A 9 0.46 4.67 4.48
C GLU A 9 0.11 4.91 3.00
N GLU A 10 0.13 6.15 2.54
CA GLU A 10 -0.08 6.48 1.13
C GLU A 10 1.03 5.94 0.24
N GLU A 11 2.30 6.09 0.65
CA GLU A 11 3.45 5.53 -0.06
C GLU A 11 3.33 4.01 -0.18
N LEU A 12 2.98 3.31 0.91
CA LEU A 12 2.78 1.87 0.89
C LEU A 12 1.58 1.47 0.01
N LEU A 13 0.45 2.15 0.14
CA LEU A 13 -0.75 1.84 -0.65
C LEU A 13 -0.48 2.03 -2.15
N THR A 14 0.27 3.07 -2.51
CA THR A 14 0.72 3.32 -3.88
C THR A 14 1.65 2.22 -4.37
N ALA A 15 2.64 1.84 -3.57
CA ALA A 15 3.55 0.74 -3.92
C ALA A 15 2.81 -0.59 -4.12
N ILE A 16 1.81 -0.91 -3.28
CA ILE A 16 0.93 -2.07 -3.46
C ILE A 16 0.17 -1.93 -4.78
N GLY A 17 -0.46 -0.79 -5.01
CA GLY A 17 -1.22 -0.50 -6.24
C GLY A 17 -0.41 -0.69 -7.51
N GLU A 18 0.83 -0.19 -7.54
CA GLU A 18 1.73 -0.40 -8.67
C GLU A 18 2.16 -1.86 -8.84
N THR A 19 2.42 -2.56 -7.73
CA THR A 19 2.84 -3.96 -7.77
C THR A 19 1.73 -4.86 -8.31
N VAL A 20 0.47 -4.62 -7.88
CA VAL A 20 -0.71 -5.36 -8.35
C VAL A 20 -1.30 -4.84 -9.66
N ASN A 21 -0.65 -3.87 -10.30
CA ASN A 21 -1.15 -3.18 -11.49
C ASN A 21 -2.59 -2.65 -11.34
N TYR A 22 -2.91 -2.09 -10.17
CA TYR A 22 -4.25 -1.58 -9.80
C TYR A 22 -5.39 -2.59 -10.00
N SER A 23 -5.08 -3.89 -9.90
CA SER A 23 -6.04 -4.99 -9.96
C SER A 23 -6.47 -5.44 -8.56
N LEU A 24 -7.71 -5.94 -8.46
CA LEU A 24 -8.22 -6.57 -7.24
C LEU A 24 -7.77 -8.04 -7.08
N GLY A 25 -7.32 -8.67 -8.18
CA GLY A 25 -6.89 -10.06 -8.18
C GLY A 25 -5.41 -10.26 -7.87
N GLY A 26 -4.59 -9.21 -7.92
CA GLY A 26 -3.16 -9.30 -7.66
C GLY A 26 -2.85 -9.29 -6.16
N HIS A 27 -1.96 -10.17 -5.73
CA HIS A 27 -1.41 -10.19 -4.38
C HIS A 27 0.07 -10.59 -4.43
N TYR A 28 0.91 -9.84 -3.72
CA TYR A 28 2.37 -9.98 -3.78
C TYR A 28 2.98 -9.95 -2.38
N SER A 29 4.18 -10.48 -2.24
CA SER A 29 4.86 -10.51 -0.95
C SER A 29 5.32 -9.12 -0.51
N LYS A 30 5.61 -8.97 0.78
CA LYS A 30 6.22 -7.72 1.28
C LYS A 30 7.52 -7.39 0.56
N GLN A 31 8.31 -8.40 0.22
CA GLN A 31 9.58 -8.22 -0.47
C GLN A 31 9.35 -7.63 -1.86
N GLU A 32 8.38 -8.14 -2.61
CA GLU A 32 8.03 -7.63 -3.94
C GLU A 32 7.49 -6.20 -3.88
N ILE A 33 6.56 -5.92 -2.96
CA ILE A 33 6.00 -4.58 -2.74
C ILE A 33 7.11 -3.59 -2.34
N SER A 34 8.06 -4.03 -1.51
CA SER A 34 9.16 -3.17 -1.06
C SER A 34 10.00 -2.65 -2.23
N LYS A 35 10.08 -3.39 -3.36
CA LYS A 35 10.79 -2.96 -4.56
C LYS A 35 10.17 -1.72 -5.20
N ARG A 36 8.88 -1.42 -4.96
CA ARG A 36 8.20 -0.21 -5.44
C ARG A 36 8.30 0.98 -4.50
N LEU A 37 8.79 0.81 -3.27
CA LEU A 37 9.00 1.93 -2.34
C LEU A 37 10.09 2.88 -2.84
N SER A 38 10.02 4.14 -2.41
CA SER A 38 11.01 5.15 -2.78
C SER A 38 12.41 4.78 -2.24
N PRO A 39 13.51 5.16 -2.94
CA PRO A 39 14.86 4.95 -2.44
C PRO A 39 15.10 5.57 -1.06
N ASN A 40 14.51 6.75 -0.80
CA ASN A 40 14.60 7.41 0.51
C ASN A 40 13.94 6.60 1.63
N THR A 41 12.89 5.83 1.32
CA THR A 41 12.27 4.93 2.30
C THR A 41 13.08 3.66 2.50
N LYS A 42 13.59 3.07 1.40
CA LYS A 42 14.44 1.86 1.44
C LYS A 42 15.73 2.07 2.22
N ASN A 43 16.38 3.21 2.03
CA ASN A 43 17.67 3.52 2.63
C ASN A 43 17.55 4.11 4.04
N ASN A 44 16.33 4.28 4.57
CA ASN A 44 16.09 4.87 5.89
C ASN A 44 15.35 3.89 6.82
N PRO A 45 16.07 3.27 7.78
CA PRO A 45 15.47 2.30 8.70
C PRO A 45 14.28 2.84 9.51
N LYS A 46 14.28 4.15 9.85
CA LYS A 46 13.16 4.77 10.58
C LYS A 46 11.92 4.87 9.69
N ARG A 47 12.08 5.16 8.39
CA ARG A 47 10.96 5.20 7.44
C ARG A 47 10.44 3.79 7.16
N MET A 48 11.34 2.81 7.00
CA MET A 48 10.93 1.41 6.83
C MET A 48 10.09 0.89 8.01
N LYS A 49 10.47 1.19 9.26
CA LYS A 49 9.65 0.88 10.44
C LYS A 49 8.24 1.50 10.39
N ARG A 50 8.09 2.67 9.76
CA ARG A 50 6.77 3.30 9.56
C ARG A 50 5.96 2.57 8.48
N ILE A 51 6.60 2.11 7.40
CA ILE A 51 5.97 1.27 6.37
C ILE A 51 5.47 -0.05 6.97
N ASP A 52 6.26 -0.70 7.81
CA ASP A 52 5.83 -1.94 8.46
C ASP A 52 4.57 -1.76 9.30
N ARG A 53 4.48 -0.63 10.03
CA ARG A 53 3.27 -0.26 10.78
C ARG A 53 2.10 0.08 9.85
N ALA A 54 2.38 0.66 8.68
CA ALA A 54 1.37 1.04 7.71
C ALA A 54 0.60 -0.17 7.15
N TYR A 55 1.24 -1.34 6.99
CA TYR A 55 0.52 -2.57 6.60
C TYR A 55 -0.66 -2.88 7.52
N THR A 56 -0.42 -2.84 8.84
CA THR A 56 -1.47 -3.12 9.82
C THR A 56 -2.55 -2.04 9.78
N LYS A 57 -2.17 -0.77 9.70
CA LYS A 57 -3.12 0.35 9.64
C LYS A 57 -4.00 0.33 8.38
N LEU A 58 -3.40 0.13 7.20
CA LEU A 58 -4.13 0.02 5.94
C LEU A 58 -5.09 -1.17 5.93
N ARG A 59 -4.74 -2.27 6.60
CA ARG A 59 -5.64 -3.41 6.77
C ARG A 59 -6.81 -3.08 7.69
N THR A 60 -6.56 -2.41 8.83
CA THR A 60 -7.62 -1.94 9.74
C THR A 60 -8.57 -0.97 9.03
N LYS A 61 -8.03 -0.09 8.17
CA LYS A 61 -8.79 0.82 7.30
C LYS A 61 -9.48 0.12 6.12
N GLN A 62 -9.35 -1.20 5.99
CA GLN A 62 -9.92 -2.02 4.91
C GLN A 62 -9.49 -1.58 3.50
N LEU A 63 -8.28 -1.03 3.34
CA LEU A 63 -7.73 -0.60 2.04
C LEU A 63 -6.89 -1.68 1.38
N ILE A 64 -6.30 -2.56 2.19
CA ILE A 64 -5.55 -3.72 1.71
C ILE A 64 -6.06 -4.98 2.39
N GLN A 65 -5.90 -6.11 1.71
CA GLN A 65 -6.20 -7.42 2.22
C GLN A 65 -4.93 -8.25 2.32
N LYS A 66 -4.89 -9.13 3.31
CA LYS A 66 -3.80 -10.06 3.56
C LYS A 66 -4.30 -11.46 3.17
N HIS A 67 -3.54 -12.13 2.32
CA HIS A 67 -3.83 -13.50 1.90
C HIS A 67 -2.82 -14.47 2.54
N PRO A 68 -3.28 -15.50 3.26
CA PRO A 68 -2.40 -16.55 3.75
C PRO A 68 -2.01 -17.48 2.59
N SER A 69 -0.74 -17.43 2.19
CA SER A 69 -0.07 -18.39 1.32
C SER A 69 1.23 -18.86 1.99
N GLU A 70 2.02 -19.73 1.34
CA GLU A 70 3.33 -20.18 1.86
C GLU A 70 4.20 -18.99 2.30
N GLU A 71 4.16 -17.89 1.53
CA GLU A 71 4.60 -16.56 1.95
C GLU A 71 3.38 -15.64 2.13
N MET A 72 3.34 -14.80 3.16
CA MET A 72 2.23 -13.84 3.34
C MET A 72 2.19 -12.80 2.22
N THR A 73 1.08 -12.77 1.47
CA THR A 73 0.88 -11.81 0.38
C THR A 73 -0.17 -10.74 0.71
N TYR A 74 -0.08 -9.60 0.02
CA TYR A 74 -0.94 -8.45 0.21
C TYR A 74 -1.48 -7.97 -1.13
N GLY A 75 -2.76 -7.60 -1.15
CA GLY A 75 -3.44 -7.06 -2.33
C GLY A 75 -4.36 -5.90 -1.97
N LEU A 76 -4.94 -5.27 -2.98
CA LEU A 76 -5.92 -4.19 -2.79
C LEU A 76 -7.30 -4.75 -2.45
N THR A 77 -8.03 -4.01 -1.61
CA THR A 77 -9.50 -4.14 -1.56
C THR A 77 -10.13 -3.21 -2.59
N ARG A 78 -11.46 -3.33 -2.79
CA ARG A 78 -12.22 -2.37 -3.61
C ARG A 78 -12.07 -0.93 -3.07
N ASN A 79 -12.04 -0.76 -1.76
CA ASN A 79 -11.86 0.55 -1.12
C ASN A 79 -10.46 1.11 -1.39
N GLY A 80 -9.41 0.29 -1.27
CA GLY A 80 -8.04 0.71 -1.59
C GLY A 80 -7.87 1.13 -3.04
N LEU A 81 -8.46 0.38 -3.97
CA LEU A 81 -8.44 0.73 -5.39
C LEU A 81 -9.17 2.04 -5.68
N ASN A 82 -10.34 2.25 -5.09
CA ASN A 82 -11.09 3.50 -5.24
C ASN A 82 -10.32 4.68 -4.66
N TYR A 83 -9.70 4.52 -3.49
CA TYR A 83 -8.86 5.54 -2.88
C TYR A 83 -7.69 5.95 -3.80
N LEU A 84 -6.97 4.98 -4.38
CA LEU A 84 -5.88 5.25 -5.32
C LEU A 84 -6.37 5.96 -6.59
N ARG A 85 -7.59 5.67 -7.06
CA ARG A 85 -8.19 6.37 -8.20
C ARG A 85 -8.54 7.82 -7.86
N GLU A 86 -9.05 8.08 -6.65
CA GLU A 86 -9.30 9.44 -6.17
C GLU A 86 -8.00 10.25 -6.06
N LEU A 87 -6.95 9.67 -5.50
CA LEU A 87 -5.62 10.31 -5.43
C LEU A 87 -5.10 10.69 -6.82
N LYS A 88 -5.17 9.78 -7.80
CA LYS A 88 -4.75 10.08 -9.17
C LYS A 88 -5.56 11.22 -9.79
N LYS A 89 -6.88 11.28 -9.56
CA LYS A 89 -7.73 12.36 -10.08
C LYS A 89 -7.46 13.70 -9.40
N GLY A 90 -7.13 13.71 -8.11
CA GLY A 90 -6.80 14.93 -7.35
C GLY A 90 -5.46 15.56 -7.76
N ASN A 91 -4.54 14.77 -8.30
CA ASN A 91 -3.23 15.22 -8.80
C ASN A 91 -3.24 15.70 -10.26
N VAL A 92 -4.39 15.60 -10.97
CA VAL A 92 -4.58 16.22 -12.28
C VAL A 92 -5.24 17.58 -12.05
N LYS A 93 -4.43 18.57 -11.65
CA LYS A 93 -4.79 19.99 -11.64
C LYS A 93 -3.64 20.80 -12.20
#